data_AF-A0AA92H743-F1
#
_entry.id   AF-A0AA92H743-F1
#
_cell.length_a   1.000
_cell.length_b   1.000
_cell.length_c   1.000
_cell.angle_alpha   90.00
_cell.angle_beta   90.00
_cell.angle_gamma   90.00
#
_symmetry.space_group_name_H-M   'P 1'
#
loop_
_entity.id
_entity.type
_entity.pdbx_description
1 polymer ?
#
loop_
_entity_poly.entity_id
_entity_poly.type
_entity_poly.pdbx_seq_one_letter_code
_entity_poly.pdbx_strand_id
1 'polypeptide(L)'
;MTNRPSLGFDDDIDEPVAAKPGAVLDLSDFKPTPAKRPDKAAVARAAEKTQFKSREPKAVAAQPASVPSPAPVAARATRRRRTGRSAQLNLKVRPDTIEAFYAIADANGWVLGEAFEKAVELLHQASKK
;
A
#
# COMPACT_ATOMS: atom_id res chain seq x y z
N MET A 1 24.49 -33.04 11.95
CA MET A 1 23.47 -34.10 11.69
C MET A 1 22.14 -33.39 11.47
N THR A 2 21.80 -33.14 10.21
CA THR A 2 20.60 -32.38 9.83
C THR A 2 19.44 -33.34 9.73
N ASN A 3 18.69 -33.52 10.82
CA ASN A 3 17.52 -34.39 10.86
C ASN A 3 16.27 -33.59 10.48
N ARG A 4 16.15 -33.22 9.20
CA ARG A 4 14.95 -32.56 8.67
C ARG A 4 13.98 -33.64 8.19
N PRO A 5 12.74 -33.71 8.72
CA PRO A 5 11.74 -34.65 8.21
C PRO A 5 11.46 -34.37 6.72
N SER A 6 11.45 -35.42 5.89
CA SER A 6 11.05 -35.33 4.48
C SER A 6 9.59 -34.88 4.40
N LEU A 7 9.33 -33.93 3.49
CA LEU A 7 8.02 -33.33 3.28
C LEU A 7 7.18 -34.12 2.25
N GLY A 8 7.62 -35.32 1.83
CA GLY A 8 6.89 -36.16 0.88
C GLY A 8 6.87 -35.63 -0.56
N PHE A 9 7.79 -34.72 -0.91
CA PHE A 9 7.96 -34.20 -2.26
C PHE A 9 9.10 -34.89 -3.04
N ASP A 10 9.80 -35.83 -2.41
CA ASP A 10 10.94 -36.53 -3.02
C ASP A 10 10.50 -37.67 -3.98
N ASP A 11 9.27 -38.17 -3.86
CA ASP A 11 8.76 -39.29 -4.67
C ASP A 11 8.26 -38.89 -6.07
N ASP A 12 7.99 -37.60 -6.33
CA ASP A 12 7.38 -37.14 -7.59
C ASP A 12 8.36 -36.48 -8.58
N ILE A 13 9.67 -36.41 -8.26
CA ILE A 13 10.64 -35.61 -9.04
C ILE A 13 11.44 -36.42 -10.08
N ASP A 14 11.43 -37.75 -10.04
CA ASP A 14 12.31 -38.58 -10.89
C ASP A 14 11.60 -39.71 -11.68
N GLU A 15 10.33 -39.52 -12.05
CA GLU A 15 9.75 -40.30 -13.15
C GLU A 15 10.04 -39.57 -14.48
N PRO A 16 10.99 -40.02 -15.31
CA PRO A 16 11.15 -39.47 -16.65
C PRO A 16 9.94 -39.90 -17.48
N VAL A 17 8.88 -39.08 -17.45
CA VAL A 17 7.75 -39.23 -18.35
C VAL A 17 8.31 -39.02 -19.75
N ALA A 18 8.52 -40.11 -20.48
CA ALA A 18 9.03 -40.08 -21.84
C ALA A 18 8.09 -39.20 -22.69
N ALA A 19 8.50 -37.95 -22.92
CA ALA A 19 7.74 -37.01 -23.72
C ALA A 19 7.63 -37.59 -25.13
N LYS A 20 6.42 -38.01 -25.51
CA LYS A 20 6.14 -38.52 -26.86
C LYS A 20 6.56 -37.44 -27.87
N PRO A 21 7.58 -37.67 -28.71
CA PRO A 21 8.01 -36.67 -29.66
C PRO A 21 6.93 -36.56 -30.75
N GLY A 22 6.33 -35.38 -30.86
CA GLY A 22 5.38 -35.04 -31.94
C GLY A 22 3.93 -34.81 -31.53
N ALA A 23 3.57 -34.91 -30.25
CA ALA A 23 2.25 -34.46 -29.79
C ALA A 23 2.25 -32.92 -29.65
N VAL A 24 2.11 -32.21 -30.77
CA VAL A 24 1.73 -30.80 -30.75
C VAL A 24 0.37 -30.74 -30.05
N LEU A 25 0.34 -30.14 -28.86
CA LEU A 25 -0.86 -30.07 -28.04
C LEU A 25 -1.93 -29.29 -28.82
N ASP A 26 -3.02 -29.95 -29.23
CA ASP A 26 -4.09 -29.29 -29.97
C ASP A 26 -4.89 -28.38 -29.02
N LEU A 27 -4.73 -27.08 -29.20
CA LEU A 27 -5.38 -26.03 -28.43
C LEU A 27 -6.61 -25.45 -29.13
N SER A 28 -7.03 -26.03 -30.26
CA SER A 28 -8.16 -25.53 -31.07
C SER A 28 -9.49 -25.54 -30.29
N ASP A 29 -9.60 -26.43 -29.31
CA ASP A 29 -10.76 -26.54 -28.41
C ASP A 29 -10.64 -25.69 -27.14
N PHE A 30 -9.51 -25.01 -26.92
CA PHE A 30 -9.33 -24.07 -25.82
C PHE A 30 -10.05 -22.75 -26.12
N LYS A 31 -11.37 -22.80 -26.06
CA LYS A 31 -12.25 -21.64 -26.23
C LYS A 31 -12.70 -21.13 -24.87
N PRO A 32 -12.66 -19.82 -24.61
CA PRO A 32 -13.08 -19.27 -23.34
C PRO A 32 -14.57 -19.55 -23.11
N THR A 33 -14.87 -20.24 -22.01
CA THR A 33 -16.25 -20.47 -21.58
C THR A 33 -16.91 -19.12 -21.25
N PRO A 34 -18.12 -18.84 -21.74
CA PRO A 34 -18.82 -17.60 -21.42
C PRO A 34 -19.06 -17.51 -19.91
N ALA A 35 -18.66 -16.39 -19.31
CA ALA A 35 -18.76 -16.17 -17.87
C ALA A 35 -20.23 -16.10 -17.45
N LYS A 36 -20.69 -17.11 -16.70
CA LYS A 36 -21.98 -17.08 -16.00
C LYS A 36 -21.86 -16.18 -14.78
N ARG A 37 -22.12 -14.89 -14.95
CA ARG A 37 -22.15 -13.94 -13.83
C ARG A 37 -23.39 -14.20 -12.97
N PRO A 38 -23.23 -14.41 -11.65
CA PRO A 38 -24.37 -14.50 -10.73
C PRO A 38 -25.19 -13.21 -10.74
N ASP A 39 -26.48 -13.31 -10.42
CA ASP A 39 -27.33 -12.15 -10.25
C ASP A 39 -26.80 -11.25 -9.13
N LYS A 40 -26.61 -9.96 -9.43
CA LYS A 40 -26.07 -8.97 -8.52
C LYS A 40 -26.93 -8.83 -7.25
N ALA A 41 -28.25 -8.97 -7.38
CA ALA A 41 -29.15 -8.88 -6.23
C ALA A 41 -28.98 -10.07 -5.28
N ALA A 42 -28.79 -11.28 -5.81
CA ALA A 42 -28.50 -12.46 -5.01
C ALA A 42 -27.16 -12.35 -4.27
N VAL A 43 -26.13 -11.83 -4.94
CA VAL A 43 -24.80 -11.59 -4.34
C VAL A 43 -24.88 -10.55 -3.22
N ALA A 44 -25.61 -9.45 -3.43
CA ALA A 44 -25.80 -8.42 -2.40
C ALA A 44 -26.50 -8.97 -1.16
N ARG A 45 -27.58 -9.73 -1.34
CA ARG A 45 -28.30 -10.39 -0.24
C ARG A 45 -27.42 -11.39 0.52
N ALA A 46 -26.56 -12.13 -0.19
CA ALA A 46 -25.61 -13.04 0.45
C ALA A 46 -24.56 -12.29 1.28
N ALA A 47 -24.03 -11.18 0.77
CA ALA A 47 -23.08 -10.33 1.50
C ALA A 47 -23.70 -9.70 2.76
N GLU A 48 -24.96 -9.26 2.69
CA GLU A 48 -25.70 -8.75 3.85
C GLU A 48 -25.89 -9.82 4.93
N LYS A 49 -26.27 -11.05 4.52
CA LYS A 49 -26.41 -12.18 5.44
C LYS A 49 -25.10 -12.53 6.16
N THR A 50 -23.96 -12.38 5.49
CA THR A 50 -22.64 -12.65 6.06
C THR A 50 -21.99 -11.44 6.73
N GLN A 51 -22.71 -10.31 6.85
CA GLN A 51 -22.21 -9.04 7.38
C GLN A 51 -20.97 -8.52 6.64
N PHE A 52 -20.76 -8.94 5.39
CA PHE A 52 -19.66 -8.50 4.56
C PHE A 52 -19.95 -7.10 3.99
N LYS A 53 -19.47 -6.07 4.70
CA LYS A 53 -19.58 -4.68 4.28
C LYS A 53 -18.36 -4.30 3.44
N SER A 54 -18.58 -3.87 2.19
CA SER A 54 -17.51 -3.33 1.35
C SER A 54 -16.88 -2.10 2.00
N ARG A 55 -15.55 -2.03 1.98
CA ARG A 55 -14.76 -0.88 2.46
C ARG A 55 -14.51 0.16 1.38
N GLU A 56 -14.95 -0.10 0.15
CA GLU A 56 -14.85 0.87 -0.92
C GLU A 56 -15.78 2.06 -0.64
N PRO A 57 -15.34 3.29 -0.86
CA PRO A 57 -16.21 4.45 -0.77
C PRO A 57 -17.32 4.29 -1.81
N LYS A 58 -18.54 4.00 -1.35
CA LYS A 58 -19.74 4.08 -2.18
C LYS A 58 -19.77 5.49 -2.74
N ALA A 59 -19.64 5.65 -4.06
CA ALA A 59 -19.82 6.93 -4.71
C ALA A 59 -21.25 7.40 -4.43
N VAL A 60 -21.41 8.21 -3.38
CA VAL A 60 -22.67 8.83 -3.05
C VAL A 60 -22.88 9.89 -4.13
N ALA A 61 -23.74 9.57 -5.10
CA ALA A 61 -24.37 10.57 -5.92
C ALA A 61 -24.95 11.63 -4.98
N ALA A 62 -24.55 12.89 -5.19
CA ALA A 62 -24.82 14.03 -4.34
C ALA A 62 -26.22 14.03 -3.73
N GLN A 63 -26.31 14.00 -2.40
CA GLN A 63 -27.48 14.42 -1.65
C GLN A 63 -27.04 15.46 -0.60
N PRO A 64 -27.84 16.53 -0.39
CA PRO A 64 -27.42 17.69 0.38
C PRO A 64 -27.47 17.48 1.90
N ALA A 65 -26.54 18.19 2.55
CA ALA A 65 -26.25 18.41 3.97
C ALA A 65 -27.33 18.06 5.02
N SER A 66 -26.91 17.38 6.10
CA SER A 66 -26.95 17.90 7.48
C SER A 66 -26.41 16.89 8.51
N VAL A 67 -25.10 16.87 8.70
CA VAL A 67 -24.48 16.43 9.98
C VAL A 67 -23.30 17.37 10.21
N PRO A 68 -23.14 17.98 11.39
CA PRO A 68 -21.94 18.77 11.67
C PRO A 68 -20.78 17.78 11.76
N SER A 69 -20.07 17.65 10.65
CA SER A 69 -18.79 16.94 10.62
C SER A 69 -17.86 17.62 11.61
N PRO A 70 -17.09 16.87 12.44
CA PRO A 70 -15.96 17.48 13.13
C PRO A 70 -15.10 18.18 12.08
N ALA A 71 -14.66 19.39 12.41
CA ALA A 71 -13.96 20.27 11.50
C ALA A 71 -12.89 19.50 10.71
N PRO A 72 -12.76 19.74 9.38
CA PRO A 72 -11.73 19.08 8.61
C PRO A 72 -10.38 19.48 9.21
N VAL A 73 -9.70 18.54 9.85
CA VAL A 73 -8.26 18.65 10.11
C VAL A 73 -7.63 18.96 8.77
N ALA A 74 -7.13 20.20 8.64
CA ALA A 74 -6.57 20.72 7.40
C ALA A 74 -5.64 19.66 6.81
N ALA A 75 -6.04 19.09 5.68
CA ALA A 75 -5.29 18.04 5.03
C ALA A 75 -3.89 18.59 4.71
N ARG A 76 -2.89 18.15 5.48
CA ARG A 76 -1.51 18.59 5.30
C ARG A 76 -1.11 18.35 3.85
N ALA A 77 -0.70 19.41 3.18
CA ALA A 77 -0.32 19.35 1.77
C ALA A 77 0.79 18.30 1.58
N THR A 78 0.50 17.26 0.81
CA THR A 78 1.45 16.17 0.55
C THR A 78 2.60 16.68 -0.31
N ARG A 79 3.78 16.86 0.28
CA ARG A 79 5.00 17.24 -0.45
C ARG A 79 5.68 16.01 -1.05
N ARG A 80 5.33 15.65 -2.29
CA ARG A 80 6.08 14.65 -3.06
C ARG A 80 7.07 15.33 -4.01
N ARG A 81 8.36 15.24 -3.68
CA ARG A 81 9.47 15.60 -4.58
C ARG A 81 10.47 14.44 -4.59
N ARG A 82 11.07 14.15 -5.75
CA ARG A 82 12.16 13.17 -5.86
C ARG A 82 13.47 13.91 -5.54
N THR A 83 13.98 13.75 -4.32
CA THR A 83 15.13 14.54 -3.84
C THR A 83 16.37 13.70 -3.52
N GLY A 84 16.41 12.42 -3.89
CA GLY A 84 17.56 11.52 -3.65
C GLY A 84 17.81 11.13 -2.19
N ARG A 85 17.00 11.61 -1.23
CA ARG A 85 17.08 11.29 0.20
C ARG A 85 16.50 9.89 0.44
N SER A 86 17.36 8.91 0.71
CA SER A 86 16.99 7.49 0.86
C SER A 86 17.14 6.94 2.28
N ALA A 87 17.93 7.61 3.14
CA ALA A 87 18.17 7.16 4.50
C ALA A 87 17.04 7.59 5.45
N GLN A 88 16.56 6.66 6.28
CA GLN A 88 15.55 6.95 7.31
C GLN A 88 16.21 7.33 8.63
N LEU A 89 15.70 8.38 9.26
CA LEU A 89 16.08 8.79 10.60
C LEU A 89 14.84 8.74 11.51
N ASN A 90 14.91 7.93 12.58
CA ASN A 90 13.83 7.80 13.55
C ASN A 90 14.18 8.58 14.82
N LEU A 91 13.33 9.53 15.19
CA LEU A 91 13.53 10.41 16.34
C LEU A 91 12.26 10.43 17.20
N LYS A 92 12.46 10.47 18.52
CA LYS A 92 11.41 10.83 19.46
C LYS A 92 11.56 12.31 19.77
N VAL A 93 10.51 13.08 19.57
CA VAL A 93 10.50 14.54 19.79
C VAL A 93 9.20 14.95 20.48
N ARG A 94 9.23 16.10 21.17
CA ARG A 94 8.05 16.67 21.82
C ARG A 94 7.01 17.09 20.76
N PRO A 95 5.69 17.04 21.07
CA PRO A 95 4.63 17.48 20.14
C PRO A 95 4.85 18.91 19.62
N ASP A 96 5.16 19.85 20.51
CA ASP A 96 5.38 21.26 20.13
C ASP A 96 6.55 21.42 19.14
N THR A 97 7.60 20.62 19.31
CA THR A 97 8.77 20.64 18.43
C THR A 97 8.44 20.11 17.04
N ILE A 98 7.58 19.09 16.96
CA ILE A 98 7.08 18.57 15.69
C ILE A 98 6.32 19.67 14.95
N GLU A 99 5.39 20.34 15.62
CA GLU A 99 4.56 21.39 15.03
C GLU A 99 5.39 22.57 14.54
N ALA A 100 6.34 23.04 15.35
CA ALA A 100 7.27 24.09 14.96
C ALA A 100 8.10 23.71 13.72
N PHE A 101 8.60 22.46 13.67
CA PHE A 101 9.37 21.98 12.53
C PHE A 101 8.54 21.92 11.25
N TYR A 102 7.30 21.45 11.32
CA TYR A 102 6.37 21.51 10.20
C TYR A 102 6.08 22.94 9.77
N ALA A 103 5.79 23.85 10.70
CA ALA A 103 5.51 25.25 10.37
C ALA A 103 6.69 25.93 9.64
N ILE A 104 7.93 25.68 10.07
CA ILE A 104 9.14 26.19 9.42
C ILE A 104 9.29 25.61 8.01
N ALA A 105 9.12 24.30 7.85
CA ALA A 105 9.20 23.67 6.54
C ALA A 105 8.11 24.20 5.59
N ASP A 106 6.89 24.40 6.10
CA ASP A 106 5.75 24.90 5.35
C ASP A 106 5.95 26.35 4.90
N ALA A 107 6.41 27.22 5.80
CA ALA A 107 6.67 28.64 5.52
C ALA A 107 7.72 28.86 4.43
N ASN A 108 8.74 27.99 4.40
CA ASN A 108 9.81 28.06 3.40
C ASN A 108 9.55 27.20 2.15
N GLY A 109 8.43 26.46 2.11
CA GLY A 109 8.10 25.55 1.01
C GLY A 109 9.01 24.30 0.93
N TRP A 110 9.68 23.94 2.01
CA TRP A 110 10.63 22.83 2.08
C TRP A 110 9.96 21.48 2.31
N VAL A 111 10.62 20.43 1.82
CA VAL A 111 10.34 19.05 2.25
C VAL A 111 11.03 18.81 3.61
N LEU A 112 10.47 17.95 4.46
CA LEU A 112 11.03 17.68 5.80
C LEU A 112 12.51 17.29 5.80
N GLY A 113 12.95 16.51 4.81
CA GLY A 113 14.37 16.14 4.69
C GLY A 113 15.28 17.33 4.43
N GLU A 114 14.82 18.31 3.64
CA GLU A 114 15.57 19.55 3.35
C GLU A 114 15.61 20.48 4.56
N ALA A 115 14.47 20.64 5.24
CA ALA A 115 14.40 21.41 6.48
C ALA A 115 15.34 20.82 7.55
N PHE A 116 15.47 19.48 7.60
CA PHE A 116 16.39 18.81 8.51
C PHE A 116 17.86 19.06 8.15
N GLU A 117 18.24 18.97 6.87
CA GLU A 117 19.60 19.30 6.41
C GLU A 117 20.01 20.72 6.82
N LYS A 118 19.10 21.69 6.65
CA LYS A 118 19.32 23.08 7.07
C LYS A 118 19.44 23.24 8.58
N ALA A 119 18.63 22.52 9.35
CA ALA A 119 18.74 22.51 10.81
C ALA A 119 20.10 21.95 11.28
N VAL A 120 20.60 20.89 10.64
CA VAL A 120 21.92 20.30 10.95
C VAL A 120 23.05 21.27 10.61
N GLU A 121 22.98 21.96 9.46
CA GLU A 121 23.94 22.99 9.07
C GLU A 121 24.01 24.13 10.11
N LEU A 122 22.85 24.61 10.55
CA LEU A 122 22.75 25.64 11.60
C LEU A 122 23.31 25.16 12.95
N LEU A 123 22.99 23.93 13.36
CA LEU A 123 23.53 23.33 14.59
C LEU A 123 25.05 23.24 14.55
N HIS A 124 25.62 22.84 13.41
CA HIS A 124 27.07 22.73 13.22
C HIS A 124 27.77 24.09 13.24
N GLN A 125 27.13 25.15 12.72
CA GLN A 125 27.64 26.52 12.83
C GLN A 125 27.60 27.01 14.28
N ALA A 126 26.52 26.73 15.00
CA ALA A 126 26.36 27.11 16.40
C ALA A 126 27.35 26.39 17.33
N SER A 127 27.69 25.13 17.04
CA SER A 127 28.61 24.32 17.86
C SER A 127 30.09 24.60 17.63
N LYS A 128 30.45 25.39 16.62
CA LYS A 128 31.84 25.77 16.28
C LYS A 128 32.32 27.04 16.98
N LYS A 129 31.48 27.64 17.81
CA LYS A 129 31.86 28.72 18.75
C LYS A 129 32.44 28.14 20.02
#